data_AF-A0A2V9QIC9-F1
#
_entry.id   AF-A0A2V9QIC9-F1
#
_cell.length_a   1.000
_cell.length_b   1.000
_cell.length_c   1.000
_cell.angle_alpha   90.00
_cell.angle_beta   90.00
_cell.angle_gamma   90.00
#
_symmetry.space_group_name_H-M   'P 1'
#
loop_
_entity.id
_entity.type
_entity.pdbx_description
1 polymer ?
#
loop_
_entity_poly.entity_id
_entity_poly.type
_entity_poly.pdbx_seq_one_letter_code
_entity_poly.pdbx_strand_id
1 'polypeptide(L)'
;MNLVPFFGVLFARGWTRLTYGIALASMLALYAGVWRRDEISPWYFLLHPVSTVLFIYTILRSMFVTLWNGGVEWRGTFYPLEDLRKGLV
;
A
#
# COMPACT_ATOMS: atom_id res chain seq x y z
N MET A 1 0.13 -2.03 -7.09
CA MET A 1 -1.02 -1.89 -8.01
C MET A 1 -1.66 -0.50 -7.99
N ASN A 2 -1.58 0.30 -6.91
CA ASN A 2 -2.23 1.63 -6.84
C ASN A 2 -1.39 2.84 -7.34
N LEU A 3 -0.13 2.64 -7.74
CA LEU A 3 0.75 3.72 -8.23
C LEU A 3 0.69 3.90 -9.75
N VAL A 4 0.26 2.86 -10.47
CA VAL A 4 0.29 2.82 -11.94
C VAL A 4 -0.53 3.94 -12.58
N PRO A 5 -1.72 4.34 -12.08
CA PRO A 5 -2.45 5.46 -12.66
C PRO A 5 -1.74 6.82 -12.52
N PHE A 6 -1.02 7.04 -11.41
CA PHE A 6 -0.27 8.28 -11.17
C PHE A 6 0.91 8.40 -12.14
N PHE A 7 1.69 7.33 -12.31
CA PHE A 7 2.77 7.30 -13.30
C PHE A 7 2.25 7.26 -14.75
N GLY A 8 1.15 6.55 -14.99
CA GLY A 8 0.53 6.40 -16.30
C GLY A 8 0.04 7.74 -16.87
N VAL A 9 -0.54 8.61 -16.07
CA VAL A 9 -0.94 9.97 -16.55
C VAL A 9 0.25 10.85 -16.91
N LEU A 10 1.40 10.67 -16.26
CA LEU A 10 2.61 11.46 -16.50
C LEU A 10 3.39 10.98 -17.73
N PHE A 11 3.45 9.66 -17.96
CA PHE A 11 4.32 9.07 -18.99
C PHE A 11 3.60 8.48 -20.19
N ALA A 12 2.31 8.13 -20.09
CA ALA A 12 1.57 7.56 -21.21
C ALA A 12 1.15 8.62 -22.24
N ARG A 13 1.14 8.24 -23.51
CA ARG A 13 0.76 9.09 -24.65
C ARG A 13 -0.53 8.59 -25.29
N GLY A 14 -1.29 9.50 -25.90
CA GLY A 14 -2.52 9.17 -26.64
C GLY A 14 -3.67 8.69 -25.74
N TRP A 15 -4.51 7.80 -26.28
CA TRP A 15 -5.74 7.30 -25.64
C TRP A 15 -5.50 6.57 -24.31
N THR A 16 -4.32 6.00 -24.11
CA THR A 16 -3.94 5.34 -22.85
C THR A 16 -3.87 6.34 -21.69
N ARG A 17 -3.60 7.62 -21.94
CA ARG A 17 -3.61 8.65 -20.88
C ARG A 17 -5.03 8.88 -20.34
N LEU A 18 -6.05 8.73 -21.19
CA LEU A 18 -7.45 8.90 -20.81
C LEU A 18 -7.88 7.81 -19.83
N THR A 19 -7.50 6.54 -20.08
CA THR A 19 -7.86 5.43 -19.19
C THR A 19 -7.22 5.58 -17.80
N TYR A 20 -5.97 6.05 -17.71
CA TYR A 20 -5.36 6.40 -16.43
C TYR A 20 -6.03 7.60 -15.76
N GLY A 21 -6.47 8.60 -16.52
CA GLY A 21 -7.25 9.73 -16.01
C GLY A 21 -8.58 9.28 -15.39
N ILE A 22 -9.29 8.36 -16.04
CA ILE A 22 -10.53 7.77 -15.51
C ILE A 22 -10.25 7.05 -14.19
N ALA A 23 -9.17 6.25 -14.11
CA ALA A 23 -8.81 5.56 -12.88
C ALA A 23 -8.51 6.53 -11.71
N LEU A 24 -7.80 7.63 -11.96
CA LEU A 24 -7.57 8.67 -10.94
C LEU A 24 -8.88 9.37 -10.53
N ALA A 25 -9.76 9.65 -11.48
CA ALA A 25 -11.07 10.24 -11.20
C ALA A 25 -11.95 9.31 -10.36
N SER A 26 -11.93 8.01 -10.63
CA SER A 26 -12.62 7.00 -9.81
C SER A 26 -12.06 6.96 -8.39
N MET A 27 -10.74 6.99 -8.22
CA MET A 27 -10.13 7.08 -6.88
C MET A 27 -10.54 8.34 -6.15
N LEU A 28 -10.52 9.50 -6.80
CA LEU A 28 -10.96 10.76 -6.20
C LEU A 28 -12.45 10.70 -5.81
N ALA A 29 -13.30 10.11 -6.65
CA ALA A 29 -14.72 9.93 -6.36
C ALA A 29 -14.95 9.04 -5.12
N LEU A 30 -14.13 8.00 -4.92
CA LEU A 30 -14.18 7.19 -3.70
C LEU A 30 -13.82 8.02 -2.46
N TYR A 31 -12.74 8.82 -2.51
CA TYR A 31 -12.38 9.73 -1.42
C TYR A 31 -13.49 10.76 -1.14
N ALA A 32 -14.09 11.34 -2.18
CA ALA A 32 -15.22 12.26 -2.04
C ALA A 32 -16.49 11.59 -1.49
N GLY A 33 -16.71 10.31 -1.80
CA GLY A 33 -17.80 9.51 -1.26
C GLY A 33 -17.61 9.21 0.23
N VAL A 34 -16.38 8.87 0.63
CA VAL A 34 -15.99 8.63 2.03
C VAL A 34 -16.08 9.91 2.87
N TRP A 35 -15.72 11.06 2.30
CA TRP A 35 -15.84 12.37 2.98
C TRP A 35 -17.26 12.62 3.51
N ARG A 36 -18.29 12.17 2.80
CA ARG A 36 -19.69 12.32 3.23
C ARG A 36 -20.06 11.53 4.48
N ARG A 37 -19.26 10.53 4.86
CA ARG A 37 -19.51 9.66 6.02
C ARG A 37 -18.51 9.89 7.16
N ASP A 38 -17.25 10.08 6.82
CA ASP A 38 -16.15 9.98 7.79
C ASP A 38 -15.40 11.32 8.02
N GLU A 39 -15.89 12.44 7.44
CA GLU A 39 -15.26 13.78 7.49
C GLU A 39 -13.80 13.82 6.97
N ILE A 40 -13.37 12.78 6.26
CA ILE A 40 -12.03 12.66 5.69
C ILE A 40 -11.93 13.58 4.47
N SER A 41 -11.14 14.65 4.57
CA SER A 41 -10.93 15.60 3.47
C SER A 41 -10.49 14.90 2.16
N PRO A 42 -11.10 15.18 0.99
CA PRO A 42 -10.67 14.60 -0.27
C PRO A 42 -9.19 14.86 -0.62
N TRP A 43 -8.56 15.85 0.00
CA TRP A 43 -7.14 16.16 -0.20
C TRP A 43 -6.19 15.03 0.22
N TYR A 44 -6.65 14.11 1.08
CA TYR A 44 -5.90 12.88 1.41
C TYR A 44 -5.60 11.99 0.18
N PHE A 45 -6.30 12.19 -0.94
CA PHE A 45 -5.97 11.58 -2.23
C PHE A 45 -4.52 11.83 -2.66
N LEU A 46 -3.97 13.03 -2.39
CA LEU A 46 -2.58 13.35 -2.77
C LEU A 46 -1.55 12.58 -1.94
N LEU A 47 -1.93 12.14 -0.74
CA LEU A 47 -1.09 11.30 0.12
C LEU A 47 -1.16 9.82 -0.27
N HIS A 48 -2.10 9.42 -1.12
CA HIS A 48 -2.28 8.03 -1.55
C HIS A 48 -1.02 7.39 -2.17
N PRO A 49 -0.28 8.04 -3.10
CA PRO A 49 0.97 7.45 -3.60
C PRO A 49 2.05 7.35 -2.51
N VAL A 50 2.16 8.36 -1.65
CA VAL A 50 3.14 8.38 -0.54
C VAL A 50 2.85 7.26 0.45
N SER A 51 1.61 7.13 0.89
CA SER A 51 1.18 6.08 1.82
C SER A 51 1.37 4.68 1.22
N THR A 52 1.09 4.51 -0.08
CA THR A 52 1.33 3.24 -0.77
C THR A 52 2.80 2.85 -0.75
N VAL A 53 3.72 3.80 -1.01
CA VAL A 53 5.17 3.54 -0.97
C VAL A 53 5.62 3.20 0.44
N LEU A 54 5.20 3.98 1.45
CA LEU A 54 5.53 3.72 2.86
C LEU A 54 4.98 2.39 3.35
N PHE A 55 3.78 2.00 2.92
CA PHE A 55 3.18 0.71 3.24
C PHE A 55 4.01 -0.45 2.66
N ILE A 56 4.37 -0.38 1.38
CA ILE A 56 5.25 -1.38 0.75
C ILE A 56 6.59 -1.45 1.48
N TYR A 57 7.20 -0.30 1.76
CA TYR A 57 8.45 -0.22 2.52
C TYR A 57 8.33 -0.89 3.90
N THR A 58 7.23 -0.64 4.62
CA THR A 58 7.01 -1.19 5.96
C THR A 58 6.88 -2.72 5.92
N ILE A 59 6.15 -3.25 4.93
CA ILE A 59 6.04 -4.70 4.71
C ILE A 59 7.41 -5.29 4.40
N LEU A 60 8.15 -4.71 3.45
CA LEU A 60 9.46 -5.21 3.04
C LEU A 60 10.47 -5.16 4.18
N ARG A 61 10.48 -4.06 4.94
CA ARG A 61 11.32 -3.91 6.13
C ARG A 61 10.99 -4.96 7.18
N SER A 62 9.69 -5.17 7.46
CA SER A 62 9.23 -6.19 8.41
C SER A 62 9.65 -7.59 8.00
N MET A 63 9.45 -7.93 6.72
CA MET A 63 9.90 -9.19 6.14
C MET A 63 11.42 -9.35 6.27
N PHE A 64 12.20 -8.33 5.88
CA PHE A 64 13.65 -8.39 5.93
C PHE A 64 14.17 -8.59 7.36
N VAL A 65 13.63 -7.85 8.34
CA VAL A 65 13.98 -8.00 9.75
C VAL A 65 13.65 -9.41 10.25
N THR A 66 12.47 -9.94 9.89
CA THR A 66 12.06 -11.30 10.27
C THR A 66 13.01 -12.36 9.68
N LEU A 67 13.38 -12.22 8.41
CA LEU A 67 14.30 -13.15 7.73
C LEU A 67 15.72 -13.05 8.32
N TRP A 68 16.19 -11.84 8.62
CA TRP A 68 17.50 -11.60 9.20
C TRP A 68 17.63 -12.14 10.62
N ASN A 69 16.60 -11.93 11.44
CA ASN A 69 16.56 -12.41 12.82
C ASN A 69 16.21 -13.91 12.92
N GLY A 70 15.80 -14.55 11.81
CA GLY A 70 15.42 -15.95 11.80
C GLY A 70 14.14 -16.27 12.57
N GLY A 71 13.30 -15.28 12.85
CA GLY A 71 12.09 -15.44 13.67
C GLY A 71 11.43 -14.11 14.03
N VAL A 72 10.34 -14.18 14.79
CA VAL A 72 9.55 -13.03 15.23
C VAL A 72 9.43 -13.07 16.75
N GLU A 73 9.74 -11.97 17.42
CA GLU A 73 9.40 -11.80 18.84
C GLU A 73 7.97 -11.29 18.98
N TRP A 74 7.15 -12.01 19.74
CA TRP A 74 5.78 -11.64 20.00
C TRP A 74 5.43 -11.88 21.46
N ARG A 75 5.00 -10.81 22.15
CA ARG A 75 4.63 -10.82 23.57
C ARG A 75 5.72 -11.40 24.51
N GLY A 76 6.99 -11.17 24.18
CA GLY A 76 8.14 -11.66 24.94
C GLY A 76 8.57 -13.09 24.63
N THR A 77 7.93 -13.77 23.67
CA THR A 77 8.34 -15.09 23.19
C THR A 77 8.95 -14.96 21.79
N PHE A 78 10.11 -15.56 21.58
CA PHE A 78 10.74 -15.65 20.26
C PHE A 78 10.21 -16.87 19.51
N TYR A 79 9.65 -16.65 18.32
CA TYR A 79 9.14 -17.69 17.43
C TYR A 79 10.09 -17.89 16.26
N PRO A 80 10.85 -19.01 16.22
CA PRO A 80 11.75 -19.32 15.12
C PRO A 80 11.00 -19.47 13.80
N LEU A 81 11.56 -18.93 12.72
CA LEU A 81 10.96 -19.00 11.38
C LEU A 81 10.88 -20.44 10.87
N GLU A 82 11.79 -21.32 11.31
CA GLU A 82 11.77 -22.74 10.95
C GLU A 82 10.57 -23.49 11.54
N ASP A 83 10.16 -23.14 12.76
CA ASP A 83 9.03 -23.75 13.44
C ASP A 83 7.72 -23.20 12.87
N LEU A 84 7.64 -21.89 12.66
CA LEU A 84 6.52 -21.24 11.98
C LEU A 84 6.28 -21.83 10.58
N ARG A 85 7.35 -22.16 9.83
CA ARG A 85 7.24 -22.79 8.50
C ARG A 85 6.69 -24.23 8.57
N LYS A 86 6.95 -24.94 9.67
CA LYS A 86 6.41 -26.28 9.93
C LYS A 86 5.00 -26.24 10.53
N GLY A 87 4.47 -25.05 10.83
CA GLY A 87 3.20 -24.87 11.54
C GLY A 87 3.28 -25.18 13.03
N LEU A 88 4.49 -25.16 13.60
CA LEU A 88 4.75 -25.33 15.02
C LEU A 88 4.77 -23.93 15.67
N VAL A 89 4.14 -23.79 16.84
CA VAL A 89 3.96 -22.53 17.59
C VAL A 89 4.35 -22.74 19.04
#